data_AF-A0A429XVJ3-F1
#
_entry.id   AF-A0A429XVJ3-F1
#
_cell.length_a   1.000
_cell.length_b   1.000
_cell.length_c   1.000
_cell.angle_alpha   90.00
_cell.angle_beta   90.00
_cell.angle_gamma   90.00
#
_symmetry.space_group_name_H-M   'P 1'
#
loop_
_entity.id
_entity.type
_entity.pdbx_description
1 polymer ?
#
loop_
_entity_poly.entity_id
_entity_poly.type
_entity_poly.pdbx_seq_one_letter_code
_entity_poly.pdbx_strand_id
1 'polypeptide(L)'
;MEYKIEKRIIPDLPDIPLASSRFIIAHESGNLNNTGPNSLENEVRFMTANWRTAFTSHFVGSGGRIVQLAPVGRFQYGAGPKANPYAYAQVELARTNDPDIFKKDYAAYIWLLRKLADDAGLPRTLDAGSGVYDRGIKSHDWIRQHIGGTTHTDPYGYFAQFGISRAQFEKDVEKGTASQLIAKPEVKPAAPKTSGYTGNSIVDYLKSIGKESSPAYRRQLAKEYGVEDYDLSVSKNLELLNKMRVDHYVSKPMASGAGTYTGNSIVDYLKSIGMDSSPAHRRQLAKEFGVDNYDFSAEKNLELLREMRDSPPNARHKGTVHLPADAETWRTYKLNVLPVKKNSDWSLTPSRFGGLTYEILDHPYPDVVTINTSRGKRNIYVGPGTGAVIE
;
A
#
# COMPACT_ATOMS: atom_id res chain seq x y z
N MET A 1 2.78 -22.93 -29.75
CA MET A 1 3.12 -23.93 -28.71
C MET A 1 1.80 -24.44 -28.16
N GLU A 2 1.66 -25.75 -27.97
CA GLU A 2 0.45 -26.39 -27.45
C GLU A 2 0.81 -27.09 -26.14
N TYR A 3 -0.01 -26.93 -25.10
CA TYR A 3 0.22 -27.50 -23.78
C TYR A 3 -0.78 -28.64 -23.52
N LYS A 4 -0.29 -29.73 -22.92
CA LYS A 4 -1.14 -30.82 -22.48
C LYS A 4 -1.87 -30.41 -21.19
N ILE A 5 -3.20 -30.61 -21.18
CA ILE A 5 -4.04 -30.43 -19.99
C ILE A 5 -4.25 -31.80 -19.34
N GLU A 6 -3.75 -31.97 -18.12
CA GLU A 6 -3.98 -33.16 -17.31
C GLU A 6 -5.34 -33.04 -16.60
N LYS A 7 -6.25 -33.99 -16.81
CA LYS A 7 -7.56 -33.98 -16.14
C LYS A 7 -7.51 -34.79 -14.84
N ARG A 8 -7.70 -34.11 -13.72
CA ARG A 8 -7.83 -34.69 -12.38
C ARG A 8 -9.06 -34.10 -11.70
N ILE A 9 -10.23 -34.31 -12.32
CA ILE A 9 -11.49 -33.73 -11.83
C ILE A 9 -11.75 -34.19 -10.39
N ILE A 10 -11.95 -33.23 -9.49
CA ILE A 10 -12.28 -33.49 -8.09
C ILE A 10 -13.65 -34.17 -8.05
N PRO A 11 -13.80 -35.31 -7.35
CA PRO A 11 -15.10 -35.96 -7.20
C PRO A 11 -16.05 -35.11 -6.35
N ASP A 12 -17.36 -35.29 -6.57
CA ASP A 12 -18.43 -34.66 -5.77
C ASP A 12 -18.51 -33.12 -5.82
N LEU A 13 -17.85 -32.49 -6.79
CA LEU A 13 -18.02 -31.07 -7.03
C LEU A 13 -19.47 -30.72 -7.35
N PRO A 14 -19.95 -29.53 -6.93
CA PRO A 14 -21.31 -29.11 -7.20
C PRO A 14 -21.52 -28.89 -8.70
N ASP A 15 -22.52 -29.56 -9.28
CA ASP A 15 -22.86 -29.42 -10.69
C ASP A 15 -23.86 -28.27 -10.92
N ILE A 16 -23.43 -27.05 -10.66
CA ILE A 16 -24.29 -25.85 -10.74
C ILE A 16 -24.03 -25.12 -12.07
N PRO A 17 -25.06 -24.83 -12.89
CA PRO A 17 -24.90 -24.06 -14.11
C PRO A 17 -24.52 -22.60 -13.81
N LEU A 18 -23.76 -21.99 -14.71
CA LEU A 18 -23.48 -20.56 -14.66
C LEU A 18 -24.72 -19.75 -15.03
N ALA A 19 -24.83 -18.54 -14.49
CA ALA A 19 -25.83 -17.57 -14.93
C ALA A 19 -25.57 -17.14 -16.38
N SER A 20 -24.29 -16.96 -16.75
CA SER A 20 -23.83 -16.69 -18.12
C SER A 20 -22.32 -16.78 -18.19
N SER A 21 -21.76 -17.38 -19.24
CA SER A 21 -20.30 -17.40 -19.46
C SER A 21 -19.80 -16.02 -19.89
N ARG A 22 -19.14 -15.28 -18.99
CA ARG A 22 -18.64 -13.93 -19.27
C ARG A 22 -17.16 -13.74 -18.98
N PHE A 23 -16.62 -14.48 -18.01
CA PHE A 23 -15.24 -14.30 -17.57
C PHE A 23 -14.39 -15.57 -17.66
N ILE A 24 -13.12 -15.38 -17.99
CA ILE A 24 -12.03 -16.24 -17.54
C ILE A 24 -11.32 -15.48 -16.43
N ILE A 25 -11.20 -16.04 -15.23
CA ILE A 25 -10.58 -15.32 -14.10
C ILE A 25 -9.16 -15.83 -13.86
N ALA A 26 -8.22 -14.90 -13.87
CA ALA A 26 -6.80 -15.09 -13.68
C ALA A 26 -6.42 -14.87 -12.20
N HIS A 27 -5.87 -15.91 -11.58
CA HIS A 27 -5.48 -15.96 -10.18
C HIS A 27 -3.99 -16.31 -9.97
N GLU A 28 -3.50 -16.09 -8.75
CA GLU A 28 -2.29 -16.71 -8.24
C GLU A 28 -2.53 -17.29 -6.84
N SER A 29 -1.85 -18.40 -6.52
CA SER A 29 -2.21 -19.23 -5.35
C SER A 29 -2.02 -18.57 -3.97
N GLY A 30 -1.43 -17.38 -3.89
CA GLY A 30 -1.26 -16.65 -2.62
C GLY A 30 -0.25 -17.26 -1.63
N ASN A 31 0.22 -18.48 -1.86
CA ASN A 31 0.94 -19.28 -0.87
C ASN A 31 2.45 -19.02 -0.88
N LEU A 32 2.92 -18.11 -0.01
CA LEU A 32 4.35 -17.75 0.11
C LEU A 32 5.24 -18.92 0.56
N ASN A 33 4.67 -19.93 1.23
CA ASN A 33 5.41 -21.08 1.74
C ASN A 33 5.48 -22.24 0.74
N ASN A 34 4.80 -22.14 -0.41
CA ASN A 34 4.71 -23.20 -1.42
C ASN A 34 5.29 -22.75 -2.76
N THR A 35 6.62 -22.59 -2.81
CA THR A 35 7.35 -22.11 -4.01
C THR A 35 8.33 -23.13 -4.58
N GLY A 36 8.42 -24.32 -3.99
CA GLY A 36 9.35 -25.36 -4.41
C GLY A 36 8.92 -26.11 -5.68
N PRO A 37 9.72 -27.08 -6.17
CA PRO A 37 9.45 -27.83 -7.41
C PRO A 37 8.07 -28.53 -7.45
N ASN A 38 7.54 -28.91 -6.28
CA ASN A 38 6.26 -29.59 -6.12
C ASN A 38 5.08 -28.63 -5.84
N SER A 39 5.24 -27.32 -6.07
CA SER A 39 4.23 -26.34 -5.70
C SER A 39 2.87 -26.63 -6.32
N LEU A 40 2.82 -26.98 -7.60
CA LEU A 40 1.59 -27.38 -8.29
C LEU A 40 0.90 -28.58 -7.62
N GLU A 41 1.64 -29.65 -7.34
CA GLU A 41 1.08 -30.87 -6.74
C GLU A 41 0.57 -30.61 -5.31
N ASN A 42 1.23 -29.72 -4.57
CA ASN A 42 0.77 -29.30 -3.25
C ASN A 42 -0.54 -28.52 -3.32
N GLU A 43 -0.68 -27.57 -4.26
CA GLU A 43 -1.93 -26.82 -4.45
C GLU A 43 -3.07 -27.74 -4.92
N VAL A 44 -2.80 -28.62 -5.90
CA VAL A 44 -3.76 -29.61 -6.39
C VAL A 44 -4.27 -30.50 -5.26
N ARG A 45 -3.35 -31.05 -4.45
CA ARG A 45 -3.70 -31.89 -3.29
C ARG A 45 -4.52 -31.10 -2.27
N PHE A 46 -4.10 -29.88 -1.96
CA PHE A 46 -4.78 -29.04 -0.97
C PHE A 46 -6.19 -28.69 -1.43
N MET A 47 -6.36 -28.23 -2.67
CA MET A 47 -7.69 -27.89 -3.21
C MET A 47 -8.58 -29.12 -3.31
N THR A 48 -8.05 -30.27 -3.72
CA THR A 48 -8.81 -31.53 -3.77
C THR A 48 -9.34 -31.93 -2.39
N ALA A 49 -8.55 -31.73 -1.33
CA ALA A 49 -8.96 -32.04 0.04
C ALA A 49 -9.91 -30.98 0.65
N ASN A 50 -9.88 -29.73 0.15
CA ASN A 50 -10.55 -28.58 0.77
C ASN A 50 -11.55 -27.87 -0.17
N TRP A 51 -11.99 -28.53 -1.25
CA TRP A 51 -12.79 -27.91 -2.32
C TRP A 51 -14.09 -27.26 -1.82
N ARG A 52 -14.65 -27.75 -0.70
CA ARG A 52 -15.87 -27.22 -0.08
C ARG A 52 -15.72 -25.77 0.39
N THR A 53 -14.49 -25.32 0.63
CA THR A 53 -14.17 -23.93 1.01
C THR A 53 -13.97 -23.06 -0.23
N ALA A 54 -13.14 -23.53 -1.16
CA ALA A 54 -12.83 -22.84 -2.40
C ALA A 54 -12.31 -23.85 -3.43
N PHE A 55 -12.66 -23.65 -4.70
CA PHE A 55 -12.07 -24.39 -5.81
C PHE A 55 -12.15 -23.60 -7.12
N THR A 56 -11.18 -23.85 -7.99
CA THR A 56 -11.06 -23.26 -9.33
C THR A 56 -10.97 -24.37 -10.38
N SER A 57 -11.17 -24.02 -11.66
CA SER A 57 -11.15 -25.01 -12.74
C SER A 57 -9.77 -25.58 -13.05
N HIS A 58 -8.71 -24.78 -12.90
CA HIS A 58 -7.37 -25.16 -13.33
C HIS A 58 -6.29 -24.63 -12.39
N PHE A 59 -5.20 -25.37 -12.30
CA PHE A 59 -3.91 -24.89 -11.83
C PHE A 59 -2.85 -25.02 -12.92
N VAL A 60 -1.94 -24.05 -12.97
CA VAL A 60 -0.73 -24.06 -13.79
C VAL A 60 0.50 -23.95 -12.88
N GLY A 61 1.56 -24.69 -13.16
CA GLY A 61 2.79 -24.60 -12.35
C GLY A 61 3.81 -25.70 -12.65
N SER A 62 4.88 -25.72 -11.86
CA SER A 62 5.91 -26.79 -11.87
C SER A 62 6.47 -27.08 -13.27
N GLY A 63 6.81 -26.04 -14.02
CA GLY A 63 7.49 -26.12 -15.32
C GLY A 63 6.55 -26.12 -16.52
N GLY A 64 5.40 -25.45 -16.43
CA GLY A 64 4.41 -25.30 -17.50
C GLY A 64 3.37 -26.41 -17.54
N ARG A 65 3.23 -27.19 -16.46
CA ARG A 65 2.17 -28.21 -16.34
C ARG A 65 0.84 -27.54 -16.09
N ILE A 66 -0.22 -28.11 -16.67
CA ILE A 66 -1.60 -27.65 -16.50
C ILE A 66 -2.44 -28.81 -15.97
N VAL A 67 -3.14 -28.60 -14.86
CA VAL A 67 -4.06 -29.58 -14.27
C VAL A 67 -5.46 -28.98 -14.20
N GLN A 68 -6.42 -29.63 -14.87
CA GLN A 68 -7.83 -29.32 -14.77
C GLN A 68 -8.44 -30.11 -13.60
N LEU A 69 -9.08 -29.40 -12.67
CA LEU A 69 -9.60 -29.92 -11.41
C LEU A 69 -11.13 -29.80 -11.32
N ALA A 70 -11.75 -28.92 -12.12
CA ALA A 70 -13.21 -28.82 -12.23
C ALA A 70 -13.67 -28.67 -13.70
N PRO A 71 -14.91 -29.07 -14.02
CA PRO A 71 -15.50 -28.80 -15.32
C PRO A 71 -15.58 -27.29 -15.60
N VAL A 72 -15.21 -26.89 -16.81
CA VAL A 72 -15.45 -25.52 -17.30
C VAL A 72 -16.93 -25.31 -17.60
N GLY A 73 -17.38 -24.06 -17.60
CA GLY A 73 -18.80 -23.72 -17.83
C GLY A 73 -19.72 -24.10 -16.66
N ARG A 74 -19.14 -24.49 -15.52
CA ARG A 74 -19.84 -24.79 -14.26
C ARG A 74 -19.32 -23.90 -13.14
N PHE A 75 -20.15 -23.71 -12.13
CA PHE A 75 -19.88 -22.86 -10.98
C PHE A 75 -18.59 -23.27 -10.26
N GLN A 76 -17.82 -22.27 -9.79
CA GLN A 76 -16.56 -22.42 -9.05
C GLN A 76 -16.54 -21.48 -7.85
N TYR A 77 -15.83 -21.82 -6.77
CA TYR A 77 -15.73 -21.01 -5.54
C TYR A 77 -14.36 -20.29 -5.42
N GLY A 78 -13.94 -19.48 -6.39
CA GLY A 78 -12.60 -18.84 -6.34
C GLY A 78 -12.56 -17.32 -6.44
N ALA A 79 -13.64 -16.65 -6.86
CA ALA A 79 -13.63 -15.20 -7.14
C ALA A 79 -14.73 -14.40 -6.40
N GLY A 80 -15.32 -14.98 -5.36
CA GLY A 80 -16.41 -14.38 -4.59
C GLY A 80 -17.80 -14.51 -5.24
N PRO A 81 -18.88 -14.35 -4.45
CA PRO A 81 -20.24 -14.73 -4.84
C PRO A 81 -20.80 -13.93 -6.02
N LYS A 82 -20.28 -12.73 -6.29
CA LYS A 82 -20.74 -11.87 -7.38
C LYS A 82 -20.13 -12.23 -8.73
N ALA A 83 -18.93 -12.79 -8.77
CA ALA A 83 -18.23 -13.16 -10.00
C ALA A 83 -18.36 -14.64 -10.33
N ASN A 84 -18.43 -15.51 -9.32
CA ASN A 84 -18.53 -16.96 -9.50
C ASN A 84 -19.65 -17.43 -10.46
N PRO A 85 -20.86 -16.84 -10.47
CA PRO A 85 -21.91 -17.22 -11.41
C PRO A 85 -21.59 -16.93 -12.89
N TYR A 86 -20.53 -16.16 -13.17
CA TYR A 86 -20.20 -15.67 -14.52
C TYR A 86 -18.85 -16.17 -15.06
N ALA A 87 -18.09 -16.90 -14.25
CA ALA A 87 -16.77 -17.39 -14.61
C ALA A 87 -16.86 -18.74 -15.35
N TYR A 88 -16.63 -18.73 -16.66
CA TYR A 88 -16.51 -19.96 -17.45
C TYR A 88 -15.36 -20.83 -16.95
N ALA A 89 -14.25 -20.20 -16.56
CA ALA A 89 -13.12 -20.84 -15.92
C ALA A 89 -12.41 -19.87 -14.98
N GLN A 90 -11.87 -20.40 -13.89
CA GLN A 90 -10.96 -19.71 -12.98
C GLN A 90 -9.63 -20.48 -12.97
N VAL A 91 -8.51 -19.79 -13.18
CA VAL A 91 -7.20 -20.39 -13.41
C VAL A 91 -6.21 -19.85 -12.39
N GLU A 92 -5.65 -20.74 -11.58
CA GLU A 92 -4.62 -20.43 -10.59
C GLU A 92 -3.21 -20.65 -11.16
N LEU A 93 -2.30 -19.73 -10.88
CA LEU A 93 -0.86 -19.96 -11.05
C LEU A 93 -0.23 -20.34 -9.70
N ALA A 94 0.30 -21.56 -9.61
CA ALA A 94 1.09 -21.98 -8.46
C ALA A 94 2.40 -21.18 -8.41
N ARG A 95 2.82 -20.80 -7.20
CA ARG A 95 4.03 -19.99 -7.05
C ARG A 95 5.29 -20.83 -7.22
N THR A 96 6.33 -20.15 -7.68
CA THR A 96 7.73 -20.55 -7.64
C THR A 96 8.60 -19.33 -7.32
N ASN A 97 9.81 -19.54 -6.82
CA ASN A 97 10.86 -18.53 -6.70
C ASN A 97 11.96 -18.70 -7.77
N ASP A 98 11.86 -19.73 -8.61
CA ASP A 98 12.80 -20.01 -9.70
C ASP A 98 12.34 -19.27 -10.97
N PRO A 99 13.13 -18.33 -11.50
CA PRO A 99 12.78 -17.60 -12.72
C PRO A 99 12.56 -18.50 -13.94
N ASP A 100 13.38 -19.54 -14.13
CA ASP A 100 13.25 -20.41 -15.30
C ASP A 100 11.99 -21.27 -15.23
N ILE A 101 11.58 -21.66 -14.02
CA ILE A 101 10.28 -22.31 -13.79
C ILE A 101 9.14 -21.33 -14.02
N PHE A 102 9.21 -20.11 -13.46
CA PHE A 102 8.18 -19.09 -13.65
C PHE A 102 7.97 -18.80 -15.14
N LYS A 103 9.04 -18.68 -15.93
CA LYS A 103 8.95 -18.43 -17.37
C LYS A 103 8.13 -19.49 -18.09
N LYS A 104 8.31 -20.77 -17.74
CA LYS A 104 7.56 -21.89 -18.31
C LYS A 104 6.11 -21.89 -17.84
N ASP A 105 5.90 -21.66 -16.55
CA ASP A 105 4.58 -21.58 -15.92
C ASP A 105 3.75 -20.44 -16.50
N TYR A 106 4.32 -19.24 -16.59
CA TYR A 106 3.69 -18.06 -17.14
C TYR A 106 3.35 -18.23 -18.62
N ALA A 107 4.22 -18.87 -19.42
CA ALA A 107 3.91 -19.19 -20.81
C ALA A 107 2.71 -20.13 -20.97
N ALA A 108 2.65 -21.19 -20.14
CA ALA A 108 1.50 -22.09 -20.09
C ALA A 108 0.22 -21.37 -19.62
N TYR A 109 0.36 -20.47 -18.65
CA TYR A 109 -0.72 -19.70 -18.07
C TYR A 109 -1.37 -18.74 -19.09
N ILE A 110 -0.56 -17.96 -19.82
CA ILE A 110 -1.04 -17.08 -20.90
C ILE A 110 -1.74 -17.88 -22.00
N TRP A 111 -1.15 -19.00 -22.40
CA TRP A 111 -1.75 -19.89 -23.39
C TRP A 111 -3.12 -20.41 -22.93
N LEU A 112 -3.22 -20.87 -21.68
CA LEU A 112 -4.44 -21.44 -21.13
C LEU A 112 -5.56 -20.40 -21.00
N LEU A 113 -5.26 -19.20 -20.49
CA LEU A 113 -6.25 -18.13 -20.38
C LEU A 113 -6.87 -17.79 -21.74
N ARG A 114 -6.04 -17.69 -22.79
CA ARG A 114 -6.51 -17.41 -24.15
C ARG A 114 -7.31 -18.56 -24.73
N LYS A 115 -6.84 -19.79 -24.55
CA LYS A 115 -7.56 -20.98 -25.00
C LYS A 115 -8.94 -21.06 -24.37
N LEU A 116 -9.05 -20.83 -23.06
CA LEU A 116 -10.33 -20.87 -22.35
C LEU A 116 -11.26 -19.73 -22.81
N ALA A 117 -10.71 -18.55 -23.12
CA ALA A 117 -11.48 -17.47 -23.71
C ALA A 117 -12.04 -17.86 -25.08
N ASP A 118 -11.24 -18.52 -25.93
CA ASP A 118 -11.70 -19.03 -27.23
C ASP A 118 -12.79 -20.08 -27.10
N ASP A 119 -12.57 -21.07 -26.23
CA ASP A 119 -13.52 -22.16 -25.97
C ASP A 119 -14.89 -21.61 -25.50
N ALA A 120 -14.89 -20.45 -24.82
CA ALA A 120 -16.09 -19.77 -24.33
C ALA A 120 -16.66 -18.70 -25.28
N GLY A 121 -16.01 -18.46 -26.43
CA GLY A 121 -16.37 -17.37 -27.34
C GLY A 121 -16.27 -15.98 -26.70
N LEU A 122 -15.27 -15.76 -25.85
CA LEU A 122 -15.00 -14.53 -25.12
C LEU A 122 -13.84 -13.73 -25.75
N PRO A 123 -13.85 -12.39 -25.66
CA PRO A 123 -12.71 -11.57 -26.06
C PRO A 123 -11.44 -11.92 -25.28
N ARG A 124 -10.28 -11.90 -25.94
CA ARG A 124 -8.96 -12.08 -25.31
C ARG A 124 -8.38 -10.78 -24.73
N THR A 125 -9.24 -9.86 -24.30
CA THR A 125 -8.85 -8.63 -23.62
C THR A 125 -8.70 -8.90 -22.13
N LEU A 126 -7.65 -8.37 -21.50
CA LEU A 126 -7.47 -8.42 -20.06
C LEU A 126 -8.09 -7.19 -19.40
N ASP A 127 -8.85 -7.36 -18.31
CA ASP A 127 -9.30 -6.28 -17.41
C ASP A 127 -10.06 -5.12 -18.09
N ALA A 128 -10.56 -5.32 -19.31
CA ALA A 128 -11.35 -4.33 -20.03
C ALA A 128 -12.73 -4.09 -19.38
N GLY A 129 -13.22 -2.86 -19.43
CA GLY A 129 -14.54 -2.49 -18.89
C GLY A 129 -14.58 -2.39 -17.37
N SER A 130 -15.77 -2.26 -16.80
CA SER A 130 -15.96 -1.96 -15.37
C SER A 130 -17.19 -2.62 -14.75
N GLY A 131 -17.83 -3.57 -15.42
CA GLY A 131 -19.06 -4.18 -14.95
C GLY A 131 -19.25 -5.63 -15.40
N VAL A 132 -20.28 -6.26 -14.84
CA VAL A 132 -20.52 -7.70 -15.01
C VAL A 132 -20.85 -8.11 -16.47
N TYR A 133 -21.09 -7.15 -17.36
CA TYR A 133 -21.39 -7.37 -18.77
C TYR A 133 -20.16 -7.24 -19.68
N ASP A 134 -19.04 -6.75 -19.15
CA ASP A 134 -17.80 -6.56 -19.91
C ASP A 134 -17.03 -7.88 -20.03
N ARG A 135 -17.36 -8.66 -21.04
CA ARG A 135 -16.84 -10.01 -21.28
C ARG A 135 -15.31 -10.02 -21.50
N GLY A 136 -14.65 -11.10 -21.11
CA GLY A 136 -13.24 -11.33 -21.42
C GLY A 136 -12.45 -11.96 -20.27
N ILE A 137 -11.13 -11.81 -20.31
CA ILE A 137 -10.23 -12.31 -19.27
C ILE A 137 -10.12 -11.24 -18.18
N LYS A 138 -10.30 -11.61 -16.91
CA LYS A 138 -10.25 -10.69 -15.76
C LYS A 138 -9.25 -11.20 -14.72
N SER A 139 -8.44 -10.33 -14.15
CA SER A 139 -7.70 -10.61 -12.92
C SER A 139 -8.66 -10.64 -11.73
N HIS A 140 -8.28 -11.36 -10.67
CA HIS A 140 -9.02 -11.32 -9.41
C HIS A 140 -9.04 -9.90 -8.82
N ASP A 141 -7.97 -9.12 -9.00
CA ASP A 141 -7.93 -7.72 -8.62
C ASP A 141 -8.95 -6.84 -9.36
N TRP A 142 -9.19 -7.09 -10.65
CA TRP A 142 -10.26 -6.40 -11.40
C TRP A 142 -11.62 -6.76 -10.83
N ILE A 143 -11.84 -8.04 -10.50
CA ILE A 143 -13.07 -8.50 -9.84
C ILE A 143 -13.28 -7.75 -8.52
N ARG A 144 -12.25 -7.65 -7.66
CA ARG A 144 -12.30 -6.87 -6.42
C ARG A 144 -12.71 -5.42 -6.67
N GLN A 145 -12.14 -4.77 -7.68
CA GLN A 145 -12.37 -3.34 -7.97
C GLN A 145 -13.75 -3.05 -8.54
N HIS A 146 -14.24 -3.89 -9.45
CA HIS A 146 -15.38 -3.56 -10.30
C HIS A 146 -16.64 -4.36 -9.99
N ILE A 147 -16.49 -5.60 -9.52
CA ILE A 147 -17.61 -6.50 -9.22
C ILE A 147 -17.85 -6.60 -7.70
N GLY A 148 -16.77 -6.62 -6.92
CA GLY A 148 -16.78 -6.78 -5.47
C GLY A 148 -17.13 -8.20 -5.02
N GLY A 149 -17.30 -8.40 -3.71
CA GLY A 149 -17.53 -9.73 -3.11
C GLY A 149 -16.24 -10.52 -2.84
N THR A 150 -15.08 -9.90 -3.04
CA THR A 150 -13.74 -10.41 -2.73
C THR A 150 -12.84 -9.22 -2.39
N THR A 151 -11.76 -9.46 -1.63
CA THR A 151 -10.73 -8.47 -1.29
C THR A 151 -9.37 -8.78 -1.90
N HIS A 152 -9.29 -9.84 -2.71
CA HIS A 152 -8.05 -10.36 -3.25
C HIS A 152 -7.49 -9.49 -4.39
N THR A 153 -6.16 -9.49 -4.57
CA THR A 153 -5.43 -8.58 -5.47
C THR A 153 -4.52 -9.29 -6.48
N ASP A 154 -4.61 -10.62 -6.57
CA ASP A 154 -3.88 -11.46 -7.51
C ASP A 154 -4.29 -11.19 -8.99
N PRO A 155 -3.40 -11.45 -9.98
CA PRO A 155 -2.08 -12.09 -9.90
C PRO A 155 -0.89 -11.10 -9.76
N TYR A 156 -1.18 -9.79 -9.72
CA TYR A 156 -0.20 -8.74 -10.04
C TYR A 156 0.96 -8.62 -9.05
N GLY A 157 0.69 -8.85 -7.76
CA GLY A 157 1.73 -8.77 -6.73
C GLY A 157 2.82 -9.83 -6.91
N TYR A 158 2.44 -11.01 -7.41
CA TYR A 158 3.37 -12.09 -7.72
C TYR A 158 4.09 -11.85 -9.05
N PHE A 159 3.37 -11.46 -10.10
CA PHE A 159 3.95 -11.17 -11.42
C PHE A 159 5.04 -10.09 -11.38
N ALA A 160 4.84 -9.05 -10.57
CA ALA A 160 5.83 -7.99 -10.38
C ALA A 160 7.16 -8.49 -9.80
N GLN A 161 7.18 -9.61 -9.06
CA GLN A 161 8.42 -10.20 -8.54
C GLN A 161 9.32 -10.77 -9.65
N PHE A 162 8.71 -11.10 -10.79
CA PHE A 162 9.37 -11.62 -11.99
C PHE A 162 9.47 -10.56 -13.11
N GLY A 163 9.28 -9.29 -12.78
CA GLY A 163 9.37 -8.18 -13.73
C GLY A 163 8.18 -8.06 -14.68
N ILE A 164 7.10 -8.82 -14.50
CA ILE A 164 5.89 -8.71 -15.32
C ILE A 164 4.97 -7.64 -14.71
N SER A 165 4.87 -6.49 -15.39
CA SER A 165 3.94 -5.42 -15.02
C SER A 165 2.50 -5.75 -15.45
N ARG A 166 1.53 -4.94 -15.00
CA ARG A 166 0.13 -5.06 -15.45
C ARG A 166 0.00 -4.93 -16.95
N ALA A 167 0.58 -3.87 -17.52
CA ALA A 167 0.58 -3.61 -18.95
C ALA A 167 1.30 -4.73 -19.73
N GLN A 168 2.34 -5.34 -19.16
CA GLN A 168 2.99 -6.47 -19.80
C GLN A 168 2.10 -7.73 -19.79
N PHE A 169 1.41 -8.00 -18.67
CA PHE A 169 0.44 -9.09 -18.60
C PHE A 169 -0.72 -8.89 -19.58
N GLU A 170 -1.28 -7.70 -19.66
CA GLU A 170 -2.31 -7.33 -20.64
C GLU A 170 -1.82 -7.59 -22.07
N LYS A 171 -0.65 -7.06 -22.42
CA LYS A 171 -0.04 -7.25 -23.74
C LYS A 171 0.21 -8.73 -24.06
N ASP A 172 0.67 -9.52 -23.10
CA ASP A 172 0.93 -10.94 -23.29
C ASP A 172 -0.37 -11.72 -23.50
N VAL A 173 -1.42 -11.39 -22.73
CA VAL A 173 -2.76 -11.96 -22.87
C VAL A 173 -3.37 -11.60 -24.22
N GLU A 174 -3.24 -10.37 -24.71
CA GLU A 174 -3.85 -9.93 -25.97
C GLU A 174 -3.09 -10.42 -27.21
N LYS A 175 -1.76 -10.40 -27.17
CA LYS A 175 -0.92 -10.87 -28.29
C LYS A 175 -0.79 -12.39 -28.34
N GLY A 176 -0.88 -13.07 -27.20
CA GLY A 176 -0.70 -14.51 -27.09
C GLY A 176 0.75 -14.98 -27.13
N THR A 177 1.67 -14.07 -26.83
CA THR A 177 3.09 -14.39 -26.68
C THR A 177 3.45 -14.01 -25.26
N ALA A 178 3.72 -15.00 -24.42
CA ALA A 178 4.31 -14.73 -23.12
C ALA A 178 5.66 -14.06 -23.35
N SER A 179 5.82 -12.85 -22.84
CA SER A 179 7.10 -12.16 -22.95
C SER A 179 8.16 -12.95 -22.19
N GLN A 180 9.36 -12.98 -22.76
CA GLN A 180 10.52 -13.50 -22.04
C GLN A 180 10.60 -12.77 -20.70
N LEU A 181 10.94 -13.49 -19.63
CA LEU A 181 11.34 -12.84 -18.40
C LEU A 181 12.31 -11.73 -18.75
N ILE A 182 11.94 -10.51 -18.37
CA ILE A 182 12.90 -9.43 -18.41
C ILE A 182 13.95 -9.87 -17.39
N ALA A 183 15.15 -10.22 -17.86
CA ALA A 183 16.30 -10.29 -16.96
C ALA A 183 16.23 -9.02 -16.12
N LYS A 184 16.34 -9.16 -14.79
CA LYS A 184 16.36 -8.01 -13.87
C LYS A 184 17.21 -6.94 -14.56
N PRO A 185 16.61 -5.81 -14.98
CA PRO A 185 17.33 -4.98 -15.92
C PRO A 185 18.58 -4.49 -15.21
N GLU A 186 19.76 -4.76 -15.76
CA GLU A 186 20.90 -3.89 -15.54
C GLU A 186 20.60 -2.61 -16.34
N VAL A 187 19.60 -1.85 -15.90
CA VAL A 187 19.25 -0.57 -16.51
C VAL A 187 20.23 0.43 -15.91
N LYS A 188 21.31 0.68 -16.67
CA LYS A 188 21.79 2.05 -16.77
C LYS A 188 20.59 2.91 -17.21
N PRO A 189 20.26 3.99 -16.49
CA PRO A 189 19.04 4.74 -16.74
C PRO A 189 18.99 5.21 -18.20
N ALA A 190 17.93 4.83 -18.92
CA ALA A 190 17.56 5.54 -20.12
C ALA A 190 16.99 6.89 -19.68
N ALA A 191 17.66 7.99 -20.06
CA ALA A 191 17.28 9.35 -19.68
C ALA A 191 15.78 9.60 -19.96
N PRO A 192 14.99 10.06 -18.97
CA PRO A 192 13.58 10.38 -19.18
C PRO A 192 13.44 11.65 -20.03
N LYS A 193 12.40 11.72 -20.86
CA LYS A 193 11.95 12.98 -21.46
C LYS A 193 11.55 13.94 -20.33
N THR A 194 12.11 15.14 -20.33
CA THR A 194 11.88 16.17 -19.31
C THR A 194 10.41 16.60 -19.29
N SER A 195 9.67 16.23 -18.25
CA SER A 195 8.39 16.90 -17.96
C SER A 195 8.65 18.17 -17.17
N GLY A 196 8.10 19.30 -17.60
CA GLY A 196 8.04 20.54 -16.81
C GLY A 196 7.06 20.47 -15.62
N TYR A 197 6.73 19.28 -15.13
CA TYR A 197 5.75 19.06 -14.07
C TYR A 197 6.36 19.34 -12.68
N THR A 198 5.89 20.40 -12.03
CA THR A 198 6.36 20.86 -10.71
C THR A 198 5.45 20.43 -9.55
N GLY A 199 4.35 19.71 -9.81
CA GLY A 199 3.38 19.30 -8.78
C GLY A 199 3.86 18.13 -7.89
N ASN A 200 3.10 17.77 -6.85
CA ASN A 200 3.53 16.78 -5.84
C ASN A 200 2.78 15.45 -5.89
N SER A 201 2.03 15.22 -6.96
CA SER A 201 1.26 14.00 -7.18
C SER A 201 2.07 13.06 -8.05
N ILE A 202 2.47 11.91 -7.51
CA ILE A 202 3.05 10.82 -8.30
C ILE A 202 2.11 10.40 -9.44
N VAL A 203 0.80 10.50 -9.23
CA VAL A 203 -0.20 10.15 -10.24
C VAL A 203 -0.15 11.12 -11.41
N ASP A 204 -0.08 12.42 -11.14
CA ASP A 204 -0.09 13.44 -12.20
C ASP A 204 1.28 13.59 -12.85
N TYR A 205 2.37 13.37 -12.09
CA TYR A 205 3.71 13.23 -12.66
C TYR A 205 3.74 12.10 -13.68
N LEU A 206 3.28 10.90 -13.31
CA LEU A 206 3.25 9.75 -14.20
C LEU A 206 2.39 10.01 -15.44
N LYS A 207 1.20 10.61 -15.28
CA LYS A 207 0.37 11.04 -16.42
C LYS A 207 1.10 12.06 -17.32
N SER A 208 1.82 13.02 -16.74
CA SER A 208 2.52 14.07 -17.50
C SER A 208 3.65 13.53 -18.37
N ILE A 209 4.25 12.40 -17.99
CA ILE A 209 5.26 11.68 -18.78
C ILE A 209 4.66 10.52 -19.60
N GLY A 210 3.32 10.43 -19.69
CA GLY A 210 2.61 9.40 -20.45
C GLY A 210 2.73 7.99 -19.88
N LYS A 211 2.95 7.86 -18.57
CA LYS A 211 3.03 6.59 -17.84
C LYS A 211 1.72 6.34 -17.08
N GLU A 212 1.38 5.06 -16.90
CA GLU A 212 0.23 4.70 -16.05
C GLU A 212 0.46 5.14 -14.60
N SER A 213 -0.61 5.40 -13.87
CA SER A 213 -0.55 5.92 -12.50
C SER A 213 -1.25 5.02 -11.48
N SER A 214 -1.49 3.77 -11.86
CA SER A 214 -2.26 2.82 -11.05
C SER A 214 -1.59 2.58 -9.70
N PRO A 215 -2.35 2.29 -8.64
CA PRO A 215 -1.77 1.91 -7.34
C PRO A 215 -0.70 0.82 -7.46
N ALA A 216 -0.98 -0.24 -8.22
CA ALA A 216 -0.01 -1.33 -8.42
C ALA A 216 1.27 -0.88 -9.13
N TYR A 217 1.15 -0.04 -10.17
CA TYR A 217 2.31 0.51 -10.86
C TYR A 217 3.16 1.38 -9.94
N ARG A 218 2.51 2.17 -9.07
CA ARG A 218 3.25 2.94 -8.07
C ARG A 218 3.90 2.05 -7.01
N ARG A 219 3.28 0.92 -6.59
CA ARG A 219 3.94 -0.08 -5.73
C ARG A 219 5.15 -0.74 -6.41
N GLN A 220 5.09 -0.94 -7.73
CA GLN A 220 6.21 -1.46 -8.51
C GLN A 220 7.36 -0.45 -8.57
N LEU A 221 7.07 0.79 -8.94
CA LEU A 221 8.04 1.87 -8.95
C LEU A 221 8.64 2.08 -7.55
N ALA A 222 7.86 1.94 -6.49
CA ALA A 222 8.37 1.99 -5.12
C ALA A 222 9.43 0.93 -4.84
N LYS A 223 9.23 -0.31 -5.28
CA LYS A 223 10.24 -1.36 -5.15
C LYS A 223 11.47 -1.04 -6.01
N GLU A 224 11.27 -0.54 -7.22
CA GLU A 224 12.33 -0.19 -8.17
C GLU A 224 13.23 0.95 -7.66
N TYR A 225 12.62 2.00 -7.13
CA TYR A 225 13.32 3.15 -6.56
C TYR A 225 13.71 2.94 -5.08
N GLY A 226 13.50 1.73 -4.53
CA GLY A 226 13.92 1.39 -3.16
C GLY A 226 13.20 2.18 -2.08
N VAL A 227 11.88 2.37 -2.22
CA VAL A 227 10.98 2.87 -1.19
C VAL A 227 10.43 1.68 -0.41
N GLU A 228 10.94 1.50 0.80
CA GLU A 228 10.56 0.41 1.70
C GLU A 228 9.15 0.62 2.27
N ASP A 229 8.47 -0.46 2.66
CA ASP A 229 7.12 -0.44 3.27
C ASP A 229 6.09 0.42 2.50
N TYR A 230 6.16 0.36 1.18
CA TYR A 230 5.33 1.18 0.34
C TYR A 230 3.86 0.75 0.40
N ASP A 231 3.06 1.53 1.11
CA ASP A 231 1.66 1.25 1.47
C ASP A 231 0.64 2.02 0.60
N LEU A 232 1.10 2.77 -0.41
CA LEU A 232 0.32 3.79 -1.16
C LEU A 232 -0.09 5.00 -0.35
N SER A 233 0.38 5.13 0.89
CA SER A 233 0.21 6.37 1.62
C SER A 233 0.80 7.52 0.81
N VAL A 234 0.30 8.70 1.13
CA VAL A 234 0.74 9.96 0.56
C VAL A 234 2.25 10.12 0.73
N SER A 235 2.78 9.81 1.91
CA SER A 235 4.22 9.88 2.22
C SER A 235 5.02 8.94 1.32
N LYS A 236 4.56 7.69 1.18
CA LYS A 236 5.24 6.70 0.33
C LYS A 236 5.16 7.04 -1.15
N ASN A 237 3.99 7.47 -1.64
CA ASN A 237 3.79 7.98 -3.01
C ASN A 237 4.75 9.10 -3.39
N LEU A 238 5.03 9.96 -2.43
CA LEU A 238 5.84 11.12 -2.60
C LEU A 238 7.33 10.83 -2.42
N GLU A 239 7.69 9.95 -1.48
CA GLU A 239 9.03 9.37 -1.38
C GLU A 239 9.43 8.79 -2.73
N LEU A 240 8.50 8.02 -3.33
CA LEU A 240 8.65 7.51 -4.68
C LEU A 240 8.79 8.62 -5.73
N LEU A 241 7.90 9.61 -5.77
CA LEU A 241 8.00 10.74 -6.71
C LEU A 241 9.36 11.45 -6.62
N ASN A 242 9.86 11.68 -5.41
CA ASN A 242 11.14 12.33 -5.20
C ASN A 242 12.29 11.45 -5.69
N LYS A 243 12.28 10.14 -5.40
CA LYS A 243 13.31 9.23 -5.94
C LYS A 243 13.27 9.13 -7.47
N MET A 244 12.09 9.23 -8.08
CA MET A 244 11.93 9.29 -9.53
C MET A 244 12.43 10.59 -10.17
N ARG A 245 12.61 11.65 -9.39
CA ARG A 245 13.16 12.94 -9.83
C ARG A 245 14.69 13.04 -9.67
N VAL A 246 15.30 12.14 -8.90
CA VAL A 246 16.71 12.29 -8.43
C VAL A 246 17.77 12.01 -9.50
N ASP A 247 17.42 11.47 -10.67
CA ASP A 247 18.37 11.42 -11.82
C ASP A 247 18.70 12.81 -12.43
N HIS A 248 18.16 13.90 -11.86
CA HIS A 248 18.49 15.28 -12.24
C HIS A 248 18.98 16.18 -11.10
N TYR A 249 19.46 15.64 -9.97
CA TYR A 249 20.16 16.46 -8.97
C TYR A 249 21.34 15.70 -8.33
N VAL A 250 22.57 16.03 -8.75
CA VAL A 250 23.80 15.53 -8.13
C VAL A 250 24.24 16.53 -7.04
N SER A 251 24.32 16.08 -5.78
CA SER A 251 25.56 16.10 -4.95
C SER A 251 25.30 16.05 -3.42
N LYS A 252 25.79 14.96 -2.80
CA LYS A 252 26.67 14.79 -1.60
C LYS A 252 26.42 15.58 -0.26
N PRO A 253 27.09 15.23 0.88
CA PRO A 253 26.48 14.57 2.05
C PRO A 253 26.44 15.41 3.36
N MET A 254 25.83 14.81 4.39
CA MET A 254 25.99 14.99 5.86
C MET A 254 25.13 16.01 6.68
N ALA A 255 24.60 15.44 7.77
CA ALA A 255 24.36 15.97 9.13
C ALA A 255 23.18 16.92 9.46
N SER A 256 22.66 16.64 10.66
CA SER A 256 21.53 17.16 11.45
C SER A 256 21.29 18.68 11.50
N GLY A 257 20.01 19.07 11.47
CA GLY A 257 19.53 20.39 11.91
C GLY A 257 18.09 20.67 11.45
N ALA A 258 17.25 21.19 12.34
CA ALA A 258 15.92 21.71 12.01
C ALA A 258 16.04 22.72 10.85
N GLY A 259 15.30 22.48 9.76
CA GLY A 259 15.29 23.35 8.57
C GLY A 259 15.79 22.72 7.27
N THR A 260 16.19 21.45 7.24
CA THR A 260 16.79 20.81 6.05
C THR A 260 15.89 19.79 5.34
N TYR A 261 14.71 19.47 5.88
CA TYR A 261 13.79 18.51 5.26
C TYR A 261 13.00 19.14 4.09
N THR A 262 13.43 18.84 2.87
CA THR A 262 12.81 19.29 1.62
C THR A 262 11.73 18.34 1.07
N GLY A 263 11.51 17.18 1.71
CA GLY A 263 10.48 16.22 1.29
C GLY A 263 9.05 16.68 1.62
N ASN A 264 8.02 16.22 0.93
CA ASN A 264 6.64 16.71 1.14
C ASN A 264 5.78 15.80 2.07
N SER A 265 6.39 14.95 2.90
CA SER A 265 5.70 14.06 3.85
C SER A 265 5.59 14.77 5.19
N ILE A 266 4.36 15.08 5.61
CA ILE A 266 4.11 15.68 6.92
C ILE A 266 4.63 14.79 8.08
N VAL A 267 4.59 13.47 7.92
CA VAL A 267 5.09 12.51 8.92
C VAL A 267 6.60 12.60 9.07
N ASP A 268 7.33 12.65 7.96
CA ASP A 268 8.79 12.68 7.99
C ASP A 268 9.31 14.08 8.32
N TYR A 269 8.58 15.13 7.91
CA TYR A 269 8.81 16.49 8.38
C TYR A 269 8.70 16.56 9.90
N LEU A 270 7.61 16.06 10.49
CA LEU A 270 7.42 16.02 11.94
C LEU A 270 8.52 15.23 12.65
N LYS A 271 8.86 14.03 12.15
CA LYS A 271 9.99 13.25 12.69
C LYS A 271 11.32 13.99 12.57
N SER A 272 11.56 14.72 11.48
CA SER A 272 12.82 15.46 11.24
C SER A 272 13.01 16.63 12.20
N ILE A 273 11.90 17.21 12.68
CA ILE A 273 11.91 18.27 13.69
C ILE A 273 11.65 17.73 15.11
N GLY A 274 11.61 16.40 15.28
CA GLY A 274 11.48 15.73 16.57
C GLY A 274 10.06 15.71 17.17
N MET A 275 9.03 16.05 16.40
CA MET A 275 7.64 16.12 16.84
C MET A 275 6.90 14.78 16.66
N ASP A 276 5.86 14.55 17.49
CA ASP A 276 4.97 13.39 17.32
C ASP A 276 4.38 13.39 15.90
N SER A 277 4.39 12.24 15.25
CA SER A 277 3.83 12.08 13.92
C SER A 277 2.57 11.22 13.95
N SER A 278 1.91 11.07 15.09
CA SER A 278 0.66 10.31 15.21
C SER A 278 -0.49 10.96 14.41
N PRO A 279 -1.46 10.16 13.92
CA PRO A 279 -2.66 10.70 13.28
C PRO A 279 -3.45 11.66 14.18
N ALA A 280 -3.45 11.45 15.49
CA ALA A 280 -4.11 12.35 16.44
C ALA A 280 -3.44 13.72 16.47
N HIS A 281 -2.10 13.76 16.56
CA HIS A 281 -1.34 15.00 16.59
C HIS A 281 -1.42 15.75 15.25
N ARG A 282 -1.37 15.06 14.11
CA ARG A 282 -1.56 15.72 12.80
C ARG A 282 -2.93 16.37 12.64
N ARG A 283 -3.99 15.77 13.19
CA ARG A 283 -5.33 16.36 13.20
C ARG A 283 -5.40 17.64 14.01
N GLN A 284 -4.61 17.73 15.07
CA GLN A 284 -4.51 18.93 15.89
C GLN A 284 -3.74 20.03 15.16
N LEU A 285 -2.57 19.71 14.61
CA LEU A 285 -1.80 20.64 13.79
C LEU A 285 -2.64 21.19 12.63
N ALA A 286 -3.44 20.34 11.97
CA ALA A 286 -4.38 20.79 10.95
C ALA A 286 -5.35 21.87 11.45
N LYS A 287 -5.90 21.73 12.66
CA LYS A 287 -6.76 22.77 13.25
C LYS A 287 -5.99 24.05 13.56
N GLU A 288 -4.78 23.90 14.07
CA GLU A 288 -3.91 25.02 14.48
C GLU A 288 -3.44 25.85 13.27
N PHE A 289 -3.11 25.18 12.17
CA PHE A 289 -2.68 25.77 10.92
C PHE A 289 -3.85 26.10 9.97
N GLY A 290 -5.10 26.04 10.45
CA GLY A 290 -6.27 26.46 9.68
C GLY A 290 -6.65 25.56 8.49
N VAL A 291 -6.21 24.30 8.50
CA VAL A 291 -6.53 23.31 7.47
C VAL A 291 -7.88 22.66 7.75
N ASP A 292 -8.93 23.22 7.15
CA ASP A 292 -10.31 22.75 7.31
C ASP A 292 -10.53 21.34 6.74
N ASN A 293 -11.46 20.59 7.35
CA ASN A 293 -11.86 19.24 6.92
C ASN A 293 -10.69 18.25 6.76
N TYR A 294 -9.73 18.29 7.69
CA TYR A 294 -8.56 17.43 7.66
C TYR A 294 -8.91 15.94 7.82
N ASP A 295 -8.87 15.22 6.71
CA ASP A 295 -9.26 13.82 6.55
C ASP A 295 -8.05 12.87 6.34
N PHE A 296 -6.83 13.40 6.48
CA PHE A 296 -5.57 12.74 6.12
C PHE A 296 -5.40 12.43 4.63
N SER A 297 -6.19 13.03 3.75
CA SER A 297 -5.94 12.96 2.32
C SER A 297 -4.57 13.54 1.97
N ALA A 298 -4.09 13.20 0.77
CA ALA A 298 -2.83 13.72 0.25
C ALA A 298 -2.81 15.24 0.22
N GLU A 299 -3.92 15.80 -0.23
CA GLU A 299 -4.14 17.23 -0.35
C GLU A 299 -4.08 17.90 1.01
N LYS A 300 -4.83 17.39 1.99
CA LYS A 300 -4.86 17.96 3.35
C LYS A 300 -3.52 17.80 4.10
N ASN A 301 -2.82 16.68 3.95
CA ASN A 301 -1.47 16.51 4.52
C ASN A 301 -0.44 17.48 3.88
N LEU A 302 -0.57 17.77 2.58
CA LEU A 302 0.31 18.71 1.88
C LEU A 302 -0.01 20.16 2.21
N GLU A 303 -1.30 20.49 2.34
CA GLU A 303 -1.78 21.79 2.83
C GLU A 303 -1.20 22.06 4.22
N LEU A 304 -1.37 21.13 5.16
CA LEU A 304 -0.79 21.23 6.50
C LEU A 304 0.74 21.37 6.47
N LEU A 305 1.44 20.60 5.64
CA LEU A 305 2.89 20.72 5.53
C LEU A 305 3.34 22.06 4.95
N ARG A 306 2.60 22.65 4.01
CA ARG A 306 2.91 23.98 3.46
C ARG A 306 2.74 25.05 4.53
N GLU A 307 1.60 25.05 5.22
CA GLU A 307 1.34 25.96 6.34
C GLU A 307 2.41 25.84 7.43
N MET A 308 2.80 24.62 7.77
CA MET A 308 3.88 24.35 8.72
C MET A 308 5.29 24.68 8.21
N ARG A 309 5.51 24.82 6.91
CA ARG A 309 6.82 25.24 6.37
C ARG A 309 6.94 26.75 6.31
N ASP A 310 5.84 27.40 5.92
CA ASP A 310 5.72 28.85 5.90
C ASP A 310 5.71 29.40 7.33
N SER A 311 5.23 28.63 8.30
CA SER A 311 5.32 28.90 9.73
C SER A 311 5.70 27.64 10.53
N PRO A 312 7.00 27.33 10.69
CA PRO A 312 7.47 26.15 11.43
C PRO A 312 6.84 26.07 12.83
N PRO A 313 6.44 24.87 13.31
CA PRO A 313 5.94 24.72 14.69
C PRO A 313 6.96 25.22 15.72
N ASN A 314 8.26 25.05 15.42
CA ASN A 314 9.37 25.54 16.23
C ASN A 314 9.70 27.03 16.02
N ALA A 315 9.09 27.71 15.06
CA ALA A 315 9.21 29.16 14.92
C ALA A 315 8.37 29.90 15.97
N ARG A 316 7.59 29.19 16.80
CA ARG A 316 6.84 29.81 17.91
C ARG A 316 7.27 29.44 19.33
N HIS A 317 8.16 28.47 19.58
CA HIS A 317 8.38 28.02 20.97
C HIS A 317 9.84 27.83 21.35
N LYS A 318 10.55 28.95 21.52
CA LYS A 318 11.47 29.10 22.65
C LYS A 318 10.78 30.03 23.63
N GLY A 319 10.39 29.48 24.77
CA GLY A 319 9.58 30.19 25.72
C GLY A 319 9.59 29.54 27.10
N THR A 320 9.03 30.24 28.07
CA THR A 320 8.90 29.73 29.43
C THR A 320 7.44 29.52 29.77
N VAL A 321 7.14 28.44 30.48
CA VAL A 321 5.86 28.25 31.13
C VAL A 321 5.98 28.65 32.59
N HIS A 322 5.09 29.52 33.04
CA HIS A 322 4.93 29.97 34.42
C HIS A 322 3.69 29.32 35.02
N LEU A 323 3.89 28.50 36.04
CA LEU A 323 2.84 27.90 36.86
C LEU A 323 2.54 28.84 38.04
N PRO A 324 1.26 29.12 38.34
CA PRO A 324 0.88 30.18 39.26
C PRO A 324 1.18 29.81 40.72
N ALA A 325 1.42 30.84 41.54
CA ALA A 325 1.84 30.70 42.93
C ALA A 325 0.76 30.15 43.88
N ASP A 326 -0.49 30.13 43.46
CA ASP A 326 -1.63 29.60 44.21
C ASP A 326 -1.92 28.12 43.89
N ALA A 327 -1.29 27.54 42.85
CA ALA A 327 -1.51 26.14 42.49
C ALA A 327 -0.82 25.17 43.48
N GLU A 328 -1.63 24.45 44.26
CA GLU A 328 -1.14 23.44 45.23
C GLU A 328 -0.62 22.17 44.56
N THR A 329 -1.19 21.77 43.42
CA THR A 329 -0.75 20.59 42.68
C THR A 329 -0.82 20.80 41.18
N TRP A 330 0.21 20.32 40.46
CA TRP A 330 0.24 20.32 38.99
C TRP A 330 0.61 18.95 38.47
N ARG A 331 -0.32 18.27 37.80
CA ARG A 331 -0.08 16.89 37.32
C ARG A 331 0.99 16.86 36.25
N THR A 332 1.90 15.91 36.40
CA THR A 332 2.90 15.56 35.39
C THR A 332 2.57 14.20 34.79
N TYR A 333 3.03 14.00 33.56
CA TYR A 333 2.83 12.77 32.79
C TYR A 333 4.13 12.34 32.13
N LYS A 334 4.29 11.03 31.93
CA LYS A 334 5.37 10.47 31.09
C LYS A 334 5.17 10.88 29.62
N LEU A 335 6.25 10.93 28.84
CA LEU A 335 6.23 11.48 27.48
C LEU A 335 5.29 10.74 26.52
N ASN A 336 5.11 9.43 26.71
CA ASN A 336 4.37 8.56 25.78
C ASN A 336 2.97 8.18 26.30
N VAL A 337 2.37 8.98 27.17
CA VAL A 337 1.01 8.73 27.68
C VAL A 337 0.13 9.97 27.53
N LEU A 338 -1.17 9.75 27.24
CA LEU A 338 -2.14 10.83 27.17
C LEU A 338 -2.26 11.53 28.54
N PRO A 339 -2.27 12.87 28.61
CA PRO A 339 -2.26 13.65 29.85
C PRO A 339 -3.66 13.75 30.49
N VAL A 340 -4.25 12.58 30.78
CA VAL A 340 -5.52 12.44 31.51
C VAL A 340 -5.26 12.08 32.96
N LYS A 341 -6.14 12.49 33.88
CA LYS A 341 -5.98 12.33 35.35
C LYS A 341 -5.45 10.96 35.78
N LYS A 342 -5.95 9.87 35.19
CA LYS A 342 -5.55 8.48 35.51
C LYS A 342 -4.11 8.12 35.14
N ASN A 343 -3.50 8.84 34.20
CA ASN A 343 -2.16 8.56 33.70
C ASN A 343 -1.07 9.39 34.41
N SER A 344 -1.46 10.25 35.35
CA SER A 344 -0.51 11.03 36.13
C SER A 344 0.19 10.12 37.14
N ASP A 345 1.51 10.11 37.10
CA ASP A 345 2.36 9.34 38.01
C ASP A 345 2.99 10.20 39.12
N TRP A 346 2.90 11.53 38.97
CA TRP A 346 3.50 12.50 39.87
C TRP A 346 2.90 13.90 39.67
N SER A 347 3.16 14.82 40.60
CA SER A 347 2.72 16.21 40.52
C SER A 347 3.77 17.17 41.08
N LEU A 348 3.84 18.36 40.48
CA LEU A 348 4.57 19.50 41.01
C LEU A 348 3.72 20.22 42.06
N THR A 349 4.35 21.07 42.87
CA THR A 349 3.69 21.89 43.89
C THR A 349 4.13 23.35 43.71
N PRO A 350 3.60 24.08 42.71
CA PRO A 350 3.99 25.47 42.45
C PRO A 350 3.91 26.39 43.68
N SER A 351 2.86 26.26 44.48
CA SER A 351 2.64 27.13 45.64
C SER A 351 3.73 27.07 46.70
N ARG A 352 4.43 25.94 46.82
CA ARG A 352 5.57 25.78 47.74
C ARG A 352 6.75 26.68 47.38
N PHE A 353 6.81 27.15 46.14
CA PHE A 353 7.93 27.91 45.59
C PHE A 353 7.53 29.33 45.13
N GLY A 354 6.28 29.76 45.43
CA GLY A 354 5.77 31.04 44.93
C GLY A 354 5.52 31.04 43.42
N GLY A 355 5.22 29.87 42.86
CA GLY A 355 5.13 29.62 41.41
C GLY A 355 6.30 28.79 40.92
N LEU A 356 6.21 28.28 39.69
CA LEU A 356 7.30 27.54 39.06
C LEU A 356 7.44 27.95 37.61
N THR A 357 8.67 28.22 37.18
CA THR A 357 8.99 28.56 35.80
C THR A 357 9.83 27.45 35.19
N TYR A 358 9.47 27.02 33.98
CA TYR A 358 10.25 26.04 33.22
C TYR A 358 10.45 26.50 31.78
N GLU A 359 11.62 26.19 31.21
CA GLU A 359 11.78 26.22 29.76
C GLU A 359 10.88 25.16 29.12
N ILE A 360 10.17 25.58 28.07
CA ILE A 360 9.38 24.65 27.25
C ILE A 360 10.31 23.97 26.26
N LEU A 361 10.36 22.64 26.34
CA LEU A 361 11.17 21.81 25.48
C LEU A 361 10.43 21.30 24.24
N ASP A 362 9.11 21.14 24.34
CA ASP A 362 8.26 20.60 23.26
C ASP A 362 6.76 20.85 23.58
N HIS A 363 5.87 20.71 22.59
CA HIS A 363 4.41 20.79 22.73
C HIS A 363 3.75 19.50 22.19
N PRO A 364 3.72 18.40 22.97
CA PRO A 364 3.34 17.08 22.43
C PRO A 364 1.84 16.88 22.22
N TYR A 365 0.98 17.71 22.82
CA TYR A 365 -0.49 17.69 22.70
C TYR A 365 -1.03 19.12 22.82
N PRO A 366 -2.31 19.39 22.51
CA PRO A 366 -2.85 20.74 22.67
C PRO A 366 -2.86 21.06 24.15
N ASP A 367 -2.49 22.29 24.48
CA ASP A 367 -2.40 22.76 25.86
C ASP A 367 -1.47 21.89 26.72
N VAL A 368 -0.45 21.27 26.14
CA VAL A 368 0.50 20.44 26.88
C VAL A 368 1.90 20.79 26.45
N VAL A 369 2.77 21.01 27.44
CA VAL A 369 4.19 21.29 27.21
C VAL A 369 5.05 20.23 27.87
N THR A 370 6.20 19.96 27.26
CA THR A 370 7.26 19.14 27.83
C THR A 370 8.25 20.04 28.54
N ILE A 371 8.54 19.74 29.80
CA ILE A 371 9.50 20.47 30.64
C ILE A 371 10.55 19.51 31.20
N ASN A 372 11.71 20.03 31.62
CA ASN A 372 12.68 19.23 32.39
C ASN A 372 12.46 19.42 33.89
N THR A 373 12.34 18.31 34.62
CA THR A 373 12.17 18.31 36.08
C THR A 373 13.30 17.51 36.74
N SER A 374 13.35 17.48 38.08
CA SER A 374 14.25 16.60 38.82
C SER A 374 14.00 15.10 38.57
N ARG A 375 12.84 14.73 38.01
CA ARG A 375 12.50 13.36 37.58
C ARG A 375 12.66 13.14 36.07
N GLY A 376 13.40 14.03 35.42
CA GLY A 376 13.61 14.06 33.97
C GLY A 376 12.48 14.76 33.22
N LYS A 377 12.45 14.56 31.90
CA LYS A 377 11.44 15.16 31.02
C LYS A 377 10.03 14.68 31.39
N ARG A 378 9.09 15.62 31.49
CA ARG A 378 7.69 15.37 31.82
C ARG A 378 6.78 16.28 31.01
N ASN A 379 5.61 15.76 30.66
CA ASN A 379 4.53 16.54 30.05
C ASN A 379 3.67 17.14 31.16
N ILE A 380 3.21 18.37 30.98
CA ILE A 380 2.26 19.05 31.85
C ILE A 380 1.16 19.73 31.03
N TYR A 381 -0.08 19.70 31.52
CA TYR A 381 -1.20 20.42 30.89
C TYR A 381 -1.19 21.88 31.32
N VAL A 382 -1.38 22.81 30.39
CA VAL A 382 -1.24 24.27 30.50
C VAL A 382 -2.39 25.00 29.81
N GLY A 383 -3.54 24.36 29.69
CA GLY A 383 -4.66 24.89 28.92
C GLY A 383 -5.39 26.05 29.58
N PRO A 384 -6.35 26.64 28.85
CA PRO A 384 -7.20 27.71 29.35
C PRO A 384 -7.86 27.32 30.68
N GLY A 385 -7.77 28.22 31.67
CA GLY A 385 -8.34 28.01 33.01
C GLY A 385 -7.43 27.31 34.02
N THR A 386 -6.21 26.91 33.64
CA THR A 386 -5.20 26.38 34.58
C THR A 386 -4.41 27.46 35.32
N GLY A 387 -4.45 28.70 34.83
CA GLY A 387 -3.64 29.81 35.34
C GLY A 387 -2.16 29.76 34.90
N ALA A 388 -1.76 28.79 34.07
CA ALA A 388 -0.43 28.81 33.46
C ALA A 388 -0.31 29.92 32.41
N VAL A 389 0.85 30.56 32.37
CA VAL A 389 1.21 31.58 31.36
C VAL A 389 2.39 31.06 30.56
N ILE A 390 2.31 31.16 29.23
CA ILE A 390 3.41 30.81 28.32
C ILE A 390 3.93 32.10 27.70
N GLU A 391 5.23 32.34 27.80
CA GLU A 391 5.94 33.51 27.29
C GLU A 391 6.94 33.14 26.20
#